data_AF-A0A7W6SK27-F1
#
_entry.id   AF-A0A7W6SK27-F1
#
_cell.length_a   1.000
_cell.length_b   1.000
_cell.length_c   1.000
_cell.angle_alpha   90.00
_cell.angle_beta   90.00
_cell.angle_gamma   90.00
#
_symmetry.space_group_name_H-M   'P 1'
#
loop_
_entity.id
_entity.type
_entity.pdbx_description
1 polymer ?
#
loop_
_entity_poly.entity_id
_entity_poly.type
_entity_poly.pdbx_seq_one_letter_code
_entity_poly.pdbx_strand_id
1 'polypeptide(L)'
;MTEPDQTSEHLTQYLRQLTPRARARLLAELERLLLLGEDIPHSKPLIAALRAEFHETGESHSRIGNRLRYFYEPLEPVLVDAPPERANSGQIARGSLAPIWNLVAEQLLPSMAREYMATAQKVMVVNCQAEARRIAAAFQKKVVIYLDQILETDDGLTAVRTGLEAYTSSRATFNDLIKMIRVMHARQELAEFARALPLKIADLEGRSLAKVFDLLNVLHAKRAEAVPFALTIIARRLETPWQLVHLATKLAASRAAPEIAATPYAVAVPMVLDQMDEQHLMLTYAFTHNRIARAKEILTEIYGIEEAVRGRIELDGSDWGKRLHNLMVAVETAVDAEINSIPTDRRHLTHILESAKPRPDLSLGGRLGRMIRKGRGTLQRLAVEQRRRSN
;
A
#
# COMPACT_ATOMS: atom_id res chain seq x y z
N MET A 1 41.14 7.23 0.92
CA MET A 1 40.29 6.85 2.07
C MET A 1 40.40 7.97 3.12
N THR A 2 39.47 8.93 3.15
CA THR A 2 39.18 9.88 4.28
C THR A 2 38.26 11.04 3.80
N GLU A 3 37.06 10.76 3.28
CA GLU A 3 36.05 11.81 3.00
C GLU A 3 34.61 11.57 3.52
N PRO A 4 34.18 10.38 4.01
CA PRO A 4 32.78 10.22 4.43
C PRO A 4 32.45 10.84 5.80
N ASP A 5 33.45 11.11 6.67
CA ASP A 5 33.22 11.53 8.06
C ASP A 5 32.89 13.03 8.18
N GLN A 6 33.57 13.88 7.40
CA GLN A 6 33.35 15.33 7.41
C GLN A 6 31.98 15.70 6.82
N THR A 7 31.54 15.03 5.75
CA THR A 7 30.22 15.27 5.15
C THR A 7 29.09 14.91 6.12
N SER A 8 29.25 13.84 6.89
CA SER A 8 28.29 13.40 7.92
C SER A 8 28.19 14.40 9.09
N GLU A 9 29.32 14.94 9.55
CA GLU A 9 29.36 15.99 10.59
C GLU A 9 28.73 17.30 10.12
N HIS A 10 29.04 17.75 8.90
CA HIS A 10 28.43 18.95 8.32
C HIS A 10 26.91 18.82 8.15
N LEU A 11 26.43 17.65 7.72
CA LEU A 11 25.00 17.35 7.65
C LEU A 11 24.35 17.41 9.03
N THR A 12 24.96 16.79 10.05
CA THR A 12 24.45 16.80 11.42
C THR A 12 24.39 18.23 11.99
N GLN A 13 25.42 19.04 11.74
CA GLN A 13 25.44 20.44 12.16
C GLN A 13 24.35 21.27 11.47
N TYR A 14 24.10 21.03 10.18
CA TYR A 14 23.00 21.65 9.44
C TYR A 14 21.63 21.26 9.99
N LEU A 15 21.40 19.98 10.31
CA LEU A 15 20.14 19.53 10.91
C LEU A 15 19.84 20.21 12.24
N ARG A 16 20.87 20.47 13.07
CA ARG A 16 20.72 21.17 14.35
C ARG A 16 20.27 22.64 14.17
N GLN A 17 20.54 23.26 13.03
CA GLN A 17 20.07 24.61 12.70
C GLN A 17 18.58 24.65 12.32
N LEU A 18 18.00 23.51 11.95
CA LEU A 18 16.57 23.42 11.62
C LEU A 18 15.71 23.46 12.88
N THR A 19 14.45 23.91 12.74
CA THR A 19 13.47 23.80 13.83
C THR A 19 13.14 22.33 14.10
N PRO A 20 12.70 21.96 15.32
CA PRO A 20 12.27 20.59 15.62
C PRO A 20 11.18 20.08 14.65
N ARG A 21 10.27 20.98 14.26
CA ARG A 21 9.23 20.70 13.26
C ARG A 21 9.79 20.43 11.87
N ALA A 22 10.78 21.22 11.43
CA ALA A 22 11.45 21.00 10.15
C ALA A 22 12.23 19.67 10.13
N ARG A 23 12.88 19.30 11.23
CA ARG A 23 13.52 17.98 11.37
C ARG A 23 12.54 16.82 11.34
N ALA A 24 11.40 16.92 12.03
CA ALA A 24 10.36 15.89 12.02
C ALA A 24 9.75 15.71 10.61
N ARG A 25 9.50 16.81 9.90
CA ARG A 25 9.04 16.78 8.51
C ARG A 25 10.08 16.16 7.58
N LEU A 26 11.37 16.49 7.76
CA LEU A 26 12.46 15.92 6.97
C LEU A 26 12.57 14.41 7.19
N LEU A 27 12.50 13.94 8.43
CA LEU A 27 12.51 12.51 8.74
C LEU A 27 11.34 11.79 8.06
N ALA A 28 10.11 12.30 8.22
CA ALA A 28 8.92 11.72 7.60
C ALA A 28 9.04 11.67 6.06
N GLU A 29 9.65 12.68 5.45
CA GLU A 29 9.84 12.74 4.00
C GLU A 29 10.93 11.77 3.50
N LEU A 30 12.05 11.66 4.21
CA LEU A 30 13.10 10.70 3.87
C LEU A 30 12.61 9.26 3.98
N GLU A 31 11.84 8.94 5.03
CA GLU A 31 11.23 7.62 5.19
C GLU A 31 10.19 7.33 4.09
N ARG A 32 9.41 8.35 3.70
CA ARG A 32 8.45 8.25 2.60
C ARG A 32 9.13 7.96 1.26
N LEU A 33 10.18 8.71 0.93
CA LEU A 33 10.91 8.54 -0.33
C LEU A 33 11.61 7.17 -0.38
N LEU A 34 12.18 6.71 0.74
CA LEU A 34 12.74 5.37 0.85
C LEU A 34 11.69 4.27 0.58
N LEU A 35 10.45 4.44 1.08
CA LEU A 35 9.35 3.51 0.82
C LEU A 35 8.89 3.50 -0.64
N LEU A 36 9.03 4.62 -1.35
CA LEU A 36 8.76 4.71 -2.79
C LEU A 36 9.85 4.05 -3.65
N GLY A 37 10.95 3.63 -3.05
CA GLY A 37 12.10 3.08 -3.77
C GLY A 37 13.00 4.15 -4.39
N GLU A 38 12.86 5.42 -3.98
CA GLU A 38 13.75 6.49 -4.40
C GLU A 38 15.12 6.30 -3.74
N ASP A 39 16.18 6.23 -4.55
CA ASP A 39 17.54 6.13 -4.06
C ASP A 39 18.08 7.53 -3.74
N ILE A 40 18.03 7.88 -2.45
CA ILE A 40 18.63 9.12 -1.96
C ILE A 40 20.00 8.80 -1.39
N PRO A 41 21.10 9.28 -2.01
CA PRO A 41 22.45 9.08 -1.50
C PRO A 41 22.57 9.53 -0.04
N HIS A 42 23.21 8.72 0.80
CA HIS A 42 23.45 9.00 2.22
C HIS A 42 22.20 9.21 3.10
N SER A 43 21.01 8.82 2.63
CA SER A 43 19.75 8.94 3.40
C SER A 43 19.68 8.02 4.63
N LYS A 44 20.24 6.81 4.56
CA LYS A 44 20.17 5.84 5.68
C LYS A 44 20.88 6.34 6.96
N PRO A 45 22.13 6.84 6.90
CA PRO A 45 22.77 7.48 8.05
C PRO A 45 22.00 8.70 8.55
N LEU A 46 21.45 9.50 7.65
CA LEU A 46 20.66 10.70 7.99
C LEU A 46 19.36 10.35 8.72
N ILE A 47 18.62 9.35 8.25
CA ILE A 47 17.43 8.81 8.92
C ILE A 47 17.81 8.27 10.29
N ALA A 48 18.91 7.52 10.40
CA ALA A 48 19.38 6.98 11.67
C ALA A 48 19.75 8.10 12.67
N ALA A 49 20.43 9.15 12.22
CA ALA A 49 20.78 10.32 13.05
C ALA A 49 19.53 11.09 13.49
N LEU A 50 18.60 11.37 12.57
CA LEU A 50 17.33 12.02 12.89
C LEU A 50 16.52 11.19 13.88
N ARG A 51 16.39 9.87 13.66
CA ARG A 51 15.77 8.96 14.63
C ARG A 51 16.49 9.02 15.98
N ALA A 52 17.82 9.02 15.99
CA ALA A 52 18.62 9.10 17.21
C ALA A 52 18.34 10.38 18.00
N GLU A 53 18.16 11.54 17.36
CA GLU A 53 17.77 12.78 18.05
C GLU A 53 16.37 12.67 18.70
N PHE A 54 15.43 11.99 18.04
CA PHE A 54 14.14 11.65 18.65
C PHE A 54 14.25 10.48 19.66
N HIS A 55 15.36 9.73 19.70
CA HIS A 55 15.63 8.65 20.65
C HIS A 55 16.50 9.05 21.85
N GLU A 56 17.32 10.09 21.81
CA GLU A 56 18.08 10.57 22.99
C GLU A 56 17.16 11.21 24.06
N THR A 57 15.94 11.55 23.66
CA THR A 57 14.80 11.86 24.54
C THR A 57 13.99 10.58 24.92
N GLY A 58 14.58 9.39 24.74
CA GLY A 58 13.92 8.12 24.41
C GLY A 58 13.20 7.34 25.49
N GLU A 59 13.46 7.59 26.78
CA GLU A 59 12.54 7.10 27.82
C GLU A 59 11.14 7.68 27.62
N SER A 60 11.07 8.92 27.10
CA SER A 60 9.81 9.58 26.77
C SER A 60 9.22 9.04 25.47
N HIS A 61 10.02 8.71 24.44
CA HIS A 61 9.50 8.29 23.13
C HIS A 61 8.96 6.86 23.08
N SER A 62 9.51 5.90 23.83
CA SER A 62 8.87 4.58 23.98
C SER A 62 7.55 4.67 24.75
N ARG A 63 7.47 5.56 25.75
CA ARG A 63 6.25 5.86 26.51
C ARG A 63 5.24 6.69 25.70
N ILE A 64 5.68 7.62 24.86
CA ILE A 64 4.85 8.35 23.87
C ILE A 64 4.33 7.33 22.84
N GLY A 65 5.20 6.51 22.26
CA GLY A 65 4.86 5.47 21.29
C GLY A 65 3.82 4.49 21.85
N ASN A 66 3.97 4.07 23.10
CA ASN A 66 2.98 3.21 23.75
C ASN A 66 1.64 3.93 24.02
N ARG A 67 1.63 5.25 24.27
CA ARG A 67 0.38 6.04 24.38
C ARG A 67 -0.32 6.21 23.03
N LEU A 68 0.46 6.49 21.98
CA LEU A 68 -0.06 6.56 20.62
C LEU A 68 -0.55 5.20 20.13
N ARG A 69 0.06 4.11 20.59
CA ARG A 69 -0.40 2.76 20.31
C ARG A 69 -1.83 2.52 20.78
N TYR A 70 -2.21 2.97 21.98
CA TYR A 70 -3.61 2.88 22.43
C TYR A 70 -4.53 3.82 21.66
N PHE A 71 -4.06 5.03 21.33
CA PHE A 71 -4.85 5.97 20.51
C PHE A 71 -5.15 5.40 19.12
N TYR A 72 -4.20 4.72 18.48
CA TYR A 72 -4.34 4.12 17.16
C TYR A 72 -4.75 2.63 17.17
N GLU A 73 -4.93 2.00 18.33
CA GLU A 73 -5.29 0.58 18.46
C GLU A 73 -6.48 0.17 17.58
N PRO A 74 -7.57 0.95 17.44
CA PRO A 74 -8.69 0.59 16.56
C PRO A 74 -8.33 0.51 15.08
N LEU A 75 -7.26 1.19 14.64
CA LEU A 75 -6.82 1.21 13.25
C LEU A 75 -5.91 0.01 12.93
N GLU A 76 -5.31 -0.64 13.93
CA GLU A 76 -4.29 -1.68 13.74
C GLU A 76 -4.66 -2.75 12.69
N PRO A 77 -5.93 -3.22 12.59
CA PRO A 77 -6.31 -4.20 11.57
C PRO A 77 -6.22 -3.71 10.12
N VAL A 78 -6.17 -2.40 9.89
CA VAL A 78 -6.17 -1.77 8.56
C VAL A 78 -4.89 -0.98 8.26
N LEU A 79 -3.91 -0.99 9.18
CA LEU A 79 -2.64 -0.30 9.01
C LEU A 79 -1.65 -1.08 8.13
N VAL A 80 -1.08 -0.42 7.13
CA VAL A 80 -0.10 -1.02 6.20
C VAL A 80 1.19 -0.22 6.14
N ASP A 81 2.29 -0.93 5.88
CA ASP A 81 3.62 -0.35 5.67
C ASP A 81 3.85 -0.06 4.18
N ALA A 82 2.91 0.68 3.58
CA ALA A 82 2.93 1.05 2.17
C ALA A 82 3.11 2.57 2.00
N PRO A 83 3.65 3.03 0.85
CA PRO A 83 3.71 4.46 0.55
C PRO A 83 2.31 5.08 0.59
N PRO A 84 2.12 6.20 1.31
CA PRO A 84 0.80 6.78 1.51
C PRO A 84 0.16 7.27 0.20
N GLU A 85 0.96 7.60 -0.82
CA GLU A 85 0.52 8.27 -2.05
C GLU A 85 -0.43 7.45 -2.93
N ARG A 86 -0.60 6.16 -2.64
CA ARG A 86 -1.49 5.30 -3.40
C ARG A 86 -2.95 5.54 -3.02
N ALA A 87 -3.75 5.88 -4.02
CA ALA A 87 -5.20 5.80 -3.90
C ALA A 87 -5.58 4.34 -3.61
N ASN A 88 -6.01 4.09 -2.37
CA ASN A 88 -6.50 2.78 -1.93
C ASN A 88 -7.79 2.99 -1.13
N SER A 89 -8.68 2.00 -1.16
CA SER A 89 -10.04 2.15 -0.63
C SER A 89 -10.19 1.75 0.84
N GLY A 90 -9.31 0.91 1.38
CA GLY A 90 -9.50 0.27 2.69
C GLY A 90 -8.28 0.17 3.59
N GLN A 91 -7.15 0.75 3.21
CA GLN A 91 -5.91 0.70 3.98
C GLN A 91 -5.52 2.10 4.47
N ILE A 92 -4.78 2.16 5.57
CA ILE A 92 -4.22 3.39 6.12
C ILE A 92 -2.71 3.20 6.23
N ALA A 93 -1.93 4.10 5.66
CA ALA A 93 -0.48 4.01 5.73
C ALA A 93 0.00 4.33 7.15
N ARG A 94 0.90 3.49 7.71
CA ARG A 94 1.51 3.78 9.02
C ARG A 94 2.27 5.10 9.03
N GLY A 95 2.87 5.48 7.89
CA GLY A 95 3.53 6.76 7.69
C GLY A 95 2.62 7.98 7.86
N SER A 96 1.29 7.83 7.75
CA SER A 96 0.34 8.92 7.93
C SER A 96 -0.03 9.17 9.40
N LEU A 97 0.27 8.25 10.32
CA LEU A 97 -0.13 8.37 11.72
C LEU A 97 0.56 9.53 12.45
N ALA A 98 1.88 9.67 12.30
CA ALA A 98 2.62 10.73 12.98
C ALA A 98 2.21 12.14 12.50
N PRO A 99 2.08 12.43 11.19
CA PRO A 99 1.54 13.71 10.73
C PRO A 99 0.12 14.01 11.24
N ILE A 100 -0.76 13.00 11.26
CA ILE A 100 -2.13 13.16 11.78
C ILE A 100 -2.10 13.47 13.28
N TRP A 101 -1.26 12.75 14.04
CA TRP A 101 -1.09 13.01 15.47
C TRP A 101 -0.62 14.45 15.72
N ASN A 102 0.40 14.90 15.00
CA ASN A 102 0.99 16.23 15.19
C ASN A 102 -0.04 17.33 14.86
N LEU A 103 -0.83 17.16 13.81
CA LEU A 103 -1.96 18.06 13.52
C LEU A 103 -2.93 18.14 14.72
N VAL A 104 -3.36 16.98 15.23
CA VAL A 104 -4.29 16.92 16.36
C VAL A 104 -3.69 17.55 17.62
N ALA A 105 -2.44 17.22 17.94
CA ALA A 105 -1.79 17.59 19.19
C ALA A 105 -1.27 19.03 19.22
N GLU A 106 -0.94 19.62 18.07
CA GLU A 106 -0.35 20.96 18.02
C GLU A 106 -1.33 22.04 17.55
N GLN A 107 -2.27 21.71 16.66
CA GLN A 107 -3.13 22.71 16.02
C GLN A 107 -4.60 22.56 16.40
N LEU A 108 -5.13 21.34 16.40
CA LEU A 108 -6.58 21.13 16.54
C LEU A 108 -7.04 21.07 18.00
N LEU A 109 -6.40 20.23 18.81
CA LEU A 109 -6.83 19.93 20.19
C LEU A 109 -5.66 19.93 21.18
N PRO A 110 -4.83 21.00 21.24
CA PRO A 110 -3.57 20.97 21.99
C PRO A 110 -3.71 20.85 23.51
N SER A 111 -4.77 21.40 24.11
CA SER A 111 -5.04 21.23 25.54
C SER A 111 -5.45 19.79 25.86
N MET A 112 -6.38 19.24 25.09
CA MET A 112 -6.93 17.90 25.30
C MET A 112 -5.91 16.80 24.97
N ALA A 113 -5.08 17.00 23.95
CA ALA A 113 -3.98 16.09 23.64
C ALA A 113 -2.95 16.05 24.78
N ARG A 114 -2.59 17.22 25.37
CA ARG A 114 -1.70 17.27 26.55
C ARG A 114 -2.31 16.57 27.75
N GLU A 115 -3.59 16.79 28.03
CA GLU A 115 -4.32 16.12 29.11
C GLU A 115 -4.34 14.60 28.91
N TYR A 116 -4.67 14.12 27.70
CA TYR A 116 -4.61 12.71 27.35
C TYR A 116 -3.21 12.13 27.60
N MET A 117 -2.19 12.80 27.08
CA MET A 117 -0.81 12.34 27.22
C MET A 117 -0.36 12.26 28.68
N ALA A 118 -0.75 13.23 29.51
CA ALA A 118 -0.45 13.23 30.95
C ALA A 118 -1.21 12.13 31.71
N THR A 119 -2.49 11.92 31.39
CA THR A 119 -3.34 10.95 32.07
C THR A 119 -2.96 9.52 31.68
N ALA A 120 -2.76 9.27 30.38
CA ALA A 120 -2.29 7.98 29.89
C ALA A 120 -0.92 7.62 30.48
N GLN A 121 -0.02 8.59 30.65
CA GLN A 121 1.26 8.36 31.32
C GLN A 121 1.10 7.83 32.74
N LYS A 122 0.20 8.41 33.54
CA LYS A 122 -0.06 7.96 34.93
C LYS A 122 -0.57 6.52 34.96
N VAL A 123 -1.54 6.19 34.11
CA VAL A 123 -2.16 4.86 34.08
C VAL A 123 -1.21 3.77 33.58
N MET A 124 -0.31 4.12 32.68
CA MET A 124 0.71 3.21 32.17
C MET A 124 1.79 2.87 33.21
N VAL A 125 2.13 3.81 34.11
CA VAL A 125 3.02 3.51 35.26
C VAL A 125 2.40 2.47 36.19
N VAL A 126 1.07 2.46 36.30
CA VAL A 126 0.31 1.48 37.10
C VAL A 126 0.04 0.18 36.31
N ASN A 127 0.48 0.09 35.05
CA ASN A 127 0.29 -1.04 34.13
C ASN A 127 -1.17 -1.52 33.97
N CYS A 128 -2.14 -0.61 34.11
CA CYS A 128 -3.55 -0.95 33.96
C CYS A 128 -4.01 -0.80 32.50
N GLN A 129 -3.89 -1.87 31.70
CA GLN A 129 -4.20 -1.83 30.26
C GLN A 129 -5.67 -1.49 29.94
N ALA A 130 -6.62 -1.99 30.74
CA ALA A 130 -8.04 -1.72 30.53
C ALA A 130 -8.37 -0.23 30.70
N GLU A 131 -7.77 0.41 31.71
CA GLU A 131 -7.95 1.83 31.96
C GLU A 131 -7.24 2.69 30.90
N ALA A 132 -6.06 2.26 30.42
CA ALA A 132 -5.37 2.94 29.32
C ALA A 132 -6.23 2.95 28.03
N ARG A 133 -6.86 1.81 27.70
CA ARG A 133 -7.83 1.72 26.60
C ARG A 133 -9.04 2.61 26.81
N ARG A 134 -9.57 2.69 28.03
CA ARG A 134 -10.73 3.55 28.35
C ARG A 134 -10.41 5.02 28.12
N ILE A 135 -9.25 5.48 28.60
CA ILE A 135 -8.78 6.86 28.43
C ILE A 135 -8.54 7.17 26.95
N ALA A 136 -7.89 6.25 26.21
CA ALA A 136 -7.69 6.39 24.77
C ALA A 136 -9.03 6.46 24.02
N ALA A 137 -9.98 5.58 24.35
CA ALA A 137 -11.31 5.58 23.74
C ALA A 137 -12.09 6.89 23.98
N ALA A 138 -11.96 7.49 25.17
CA ALA A 138 -12.56 8.77 25.48
C ALA A 138 -11.94 9.91 24.65
N PHE A 139 -10.60 9.91 24.49
CA PHE A 139 -9.92 10.91 23.68
C PHE A 139 -10.17 10.73 22.17
N GLN A 140 -10.14 9.50 21.66
CA GLN A 140 -10.52 9.16 20.29
C GLN A 140 -11.91 9.73 19.95
N LYS A 141 -12.91 9.51 20.83
CA LYS A 141 -14.26 10.04 20.62
C LYS A 141 -14.28 11.56 20.50
N LYS A 142 -13.54 12.27 21.36
CA LYS A 142 -13.39 13.73 21.33
C LYS A 142 -12.75 14.21 20.02
N VAL A 143 -11.68 13.53 19.57
CA VAL A 143 -10.99 13.86 18.30
C VAL A 143 -11.90 13.66 17.10
N VAL A 144 -12.62 12.53 17.03
CA VAL A 144 -13.55 12.24 15.93
C VAL A 144 -14.67 13.26 15.85
N ILE A 145 -15.33 13.57 16.97
CA ILE A 145 -16.42 14.57 17.00
C ILE A 145 -15.92 15.94 16.51
N TYR A 146 -14.75 16.36 16.96
CA TYR A 146 -14.18 17.65 16.55
C TYR A 146 -13.82 17.67 15.05
N LEU A 147 -13.22 16.59 14.55
CA LEU A 147 -12.88 16.47 13.14
C LEU A 147 -14.13 16.42 12.26
N ASP A 148 -15.18 15.69 12.65
CA ASP A 148 -16.45 15.67 11.91
C ASP A 148 -16.99 17.10 11.76
N GLN A 149 -17.06 17.86 12.86
CA GLN A 149 -17.56 19.24 12.86
C GLN A 149 -16.73 20.19 11.98
N ILE A 150 -15.41 20.06 11.99
CA ILE A 150 -14.55 20.89 11.12
C ILE A 150 -14.75 20.52 9.64
N LEU A 151 -14.82 19.22 9.35
CA LEU A 151 -14.89 18.70 7.99
C LEU A 151 -16.27 18.89 7.35
N GLU A 152 -17.29 19.32 8.10
CA GLU A 152 -18.59 19.74 7.58
C GLU A 152 -18.53 21.03 6.74
N THR A 153 -17.46 21.83 6.88
CA THR A 153 -17.30 23.12 6.17
C THR A 153 -16.16 23.07 5.16
N ASP A 154 -16.32 23.72 4.01
CA ASP A 154 -15.27 23.83 2.99
C ASP A 154 -14.01 24.54 3.51
N ASP A 155 -14.20 25.55 4.35
CA ASP A 155 -13.10 26.26 5.02
C ASP A 155 -12.35 25.34 5.99
N GLY A 156 -13.08 24.54 6.78
CA GLY A 156 -12.48 23.57 7.70
C GLY A 156 -11.76 22.43 6.98
N LEU A 157 -12.32 21.93 5.88
CA LEU A 157 -11.66 20.98 4.98
C LEU A 157 -10.32 21.54 4.48
N THR A 158 -10.32 22.79 4.02
CA THR A 158 -9.12 23.47 3.54
C THR A 158 -8.12 23.68 4.67
N ALA A 159 -8.57 24.13 5.84
CA ALA A 159 -7.72 24.33 7.01
C ALA A 159 -7.02 23.03 7.45
N VAL A 160 -7.73 21.90 7.47
CA VAL A 160 -7.16 20.59 7.82
C VAL A 160 -6.12 20.15 6.77
N ARG A 161 -6.41 20.34 5.48
CA ARG A 161 -5.45 20.04 4.40
C ARG A 161 -4.17 20.86 4.55
N THR A 162 -4.29 22.19 4.66
CA THR A 162 -3.16 23.10 4.85
C THR A 162 -2.40 22.80 6.15
N GLY A 163 -3.10 22.45 7.22
CA GLY A 163 -2.50 22.05 8.48
C GLY A 163 -1.61 20.82 8.37
N LEU A 164 -2.01 19.81 7.57
CA LEU A 164 -1.23 18.60 7.30
C LEU A 164 0.03 18.88 6.47
N GLU A 165 -0.01 19.82 5.53
CA GLU A 165 1.14 20.18 4.68
C GLU A 165 2.36 20.63 5.49
N ALA A 166 2.12 21.12 6.70
CA ALA A 166 3.18 21.55 7.60
C ALA A 166 3.86 20.39 8.37
N TYR A 167 3.39 19.15 8.19
CA TYR A 167 3.98 17.93 8.78
C TYR A 167 4.35 16.87 7.74
N THR A 168 3.76 16.91 6.55
CA THR A 168 4.04 15.95 5.48
C THR A 168 3.82 16.58 4.12
N SER A 169 4.61 16.16 3.12
CA SER A 169 4.37 16.52 1.73
C SER A 169 3.39 15.55 1.05
N SER A 170 3.00 14.47 1.71
CA SER A 170 2.05 13.49 1.17
C SER A 170 0.62 14.02 1.21
N ARG A 171 0.07 14.29 0.03
CA ARG A 171 -1.34 14.69 -0.14
C ARG A 171 -2.33 13.59 0.26
N ALA A 172 -1.89 12.34 0.22
CA ALA A 172 -2.74 11.20 0.58
C ALA A 172 -2.97 11.05 2.09
N THR A 173 -2.15 11.69 2.93
CA THR A 173 -2.36 11.71 4.39
C THR A 173 -3.72 12.29 4.77
N PHE A 174 -4.23 13.26 3.99
CA PHE A 174 -5.59 13.77 4.20
C PHE A 174 -6.65 12.68 3.95
N ASN A 175 -6.50 11.87 2.90
CA ASN A 175 -7.41 10.77 2.64
C ASN A 175 -7.33 9.71 3.76
N ASP A 176 -6.13 9.44 4.28
CA ASP A 176 -5.94 8.53 5.40
C ASP A 176 -6.52 9.06 6.71
N LEU A 177 -6.52 10.38 6.93
CA LEU A 177 -7.26 11.03 8.03
C LEU A 177 -8.78 10.79 7.89
N ILE A 178 -9.34 10.96 6.69
CA ILE A 178 -10.76 10.66 6.44
C ILE A 178 -11.07 9.17 6.69
N LYS A 179 -10.20 8.27 6.24
CA LYS A 179 -10.35 6.82 6.51
C LYS A 179 -10.26 6.52 8.00
N MET A 180 -9.32 7.14 8.73
CA MET A 180 -9.21 6.99 10.18
C MET A 180 -10.53 7.34 10.87
N ILE A 181 -11.15 8.47 10.51
CA ILE A 181 -12.44 8.90 11.06
C ILE A 181 -13.51 7.84 10.80
N ARG A 182 -13.62 7.34 9.56
CA ARG A 182 -14.57 6.27 9.19
C ARG A 182 -14.35 4.97 9.97
N VAL A 183 -13.10 4.55 10.16
CA VAL A 183 -12.77 3.36 10.96
C VAL A 183 -13.14 3.56 12.42
N MET A 184 -12.85 4.74 12.98
CA MET A 184 -13.20 5.05 14.38
C MET A 184 -14.71 5.06 14.61
N HIS A 185 -15.47 5.57 13.64
CA HIS A 185 -16.93 5.52 13.63
C HIS A 185 -17.48 4.09 13.52
N ALA A 186 -16.79 3.21 12.79
CA ALA A 186 -17.15 1.80 12.57
C ALA A 186 -16.47 0.81 13.55
N ARG A 187 -15.81 1.31 14.60
CA ARG A 187 -14.85 0.52 15.37
C ARG A 187 -15.46 -0.73 16.02
N GLN A 188 -16.72 -0.64 16.47
CA GLN A 188 -17.37 -1.74 17.15
C GLN A 188 -17.76 -2.83 16.15
N GLU A 189 -18.38 -2.43 15.05
CA GLU A 189 -18.82 -3.32 13.97
C GLU A 189 -17.62 -4.03 13.32
N LEU A 190 -16.53 -3.29 13.07
CA LEU A 190 -15.29 -3.88 12.55
C LEU A 190 -14.64 -4.84 13.55
N ALA A 191 -14.67 -4.54 14.85
CA ALA A 191 -14.14 -5.44 15.88
C ALA A 191 -15.00 -6.70 16.05
N GLU A 192 -16.33 -6.61 15.94
CA GLU A 192 -17.24 -7.76 15.93
C GLU A 192 -17.01 -8.63 14.69
N PHE A 193 -16.95 -7.99 13.51
CA PHE A 193 -16.63 -8.65 12.24
C PHE A 193 -15.29 -9.40 12.31
N ALA A 194 -14.23 -8.73 12.77
CA ALA A 194 -12.90 -9.32 12.92
C ALA A 194 -12.90 -10.52 13.90
N ARG A 195 -13.68 -10.48 14.97
CA ARG A 195 -13.80 -11.60 15.93
C ARG A 195 -14.54 -12.81 15.35
N ALA A 196 -15.50 -12.58 14.46
CA ALA A 196 -16.27 -13.65 13.82
C ALA A 196 -15.48 -14.40 12.72
N LEU A 197 -14.41 -13.79 12.21
CA LEU A 197 -13.55 -14.36 11.18
C LEU A 197 -12.45 -15.28 11.78
N PRO A 198 -12.06 -16.36 11.08
CA PRO A 198 -10.84 -17.12 11.41
C PRO A 198 -9.59 -16.25 11.40
N LEU A 199 -8.57 -16.58 12.22
CA LEU A 199 -7.30 -15.84 12.24
C LEU A 199 -6.49 -16.03 10.95
N LYS A 200 -6.62 -17.20 10.31
CA LYS A 200 -6.03 -17.51 8.99
C LYS A 200 -7.09 -18.21 8.13
N ILE A 201 -7.16 -17.81 6.87
CA ILE A 201 -8.06 -18.35 5.84
C ILE A 201 -7.15 -18.90 4.74
N ALA A 202 -7.02 -20.22 4.68
CA ALA A 202 -6.17 -20.87 3.67
C ALA A 202 -6.73 -20.71 2.26
N ASP A 203 -8.06 -20.84 2.12
CA ASP A 203 -8.76 -20.76 0.84
C ASP A 203 -10.14 -20.11 1.02
N LEU A 204 -10.44 -19.12 0.17
CA LEU A 204 -11.70 -18.37 0.17
C LEU A 204 -12.69 -18.92 -0.86
N GLU A 205 -13.05 -20.20 -0.72
CA GLU A 205 -13.98 -20.89 -1.60
C GLU A 205 -15.07 -21.66 -0.85
N GLY A 206 -16.13 -22.06 -1.55
CA GLY A 206 -17.21 -22.89 -1.02
C GLY A 206 -17.81 -22.35 0.28
N ARG A 207 -17.68 -23.13 1.37
CA ARG A 207 -18.24 -22.79 2.69
C ARG A 207 -17.55 -21.61 3.36
N SER A 208 -16.23 -21.44 3.18
CA SER A 208 -15.51 -20.31 3.78
C SER A 208 -15.95 -19.00 3.13
N LEU A 209 -16.07 -19.00 1.79
CA LEU A 209 -16.58 -17.87 1.02
C LEU A 209 -18.01 -17.50 1.46
N ALA A 210 -18.92 -18.46 1.55
CA ALA A 210 -20.30 -18.21 1.98
C ALA A 210 -20.36 -17.57 3.38
N LYS A 211 -19.59 -18.09 4.35
CA LYS A 211 -19.54 -17.54 5.70
C LYS A 211 -18.99 -16.12 5.75
N VAL A 212 -17.89 -15.84 5.05
CA VAL A 212 -17.31 -14.49 4.97
C VAL A 212 -18.28 -13.52 4.32
N PHE A 213 -18.97 -13.99 3.27
CA PHE A 213 -19.97 -13.23 2.55
C PHE A 213 -21.17 -12.86 3.42
N ASP A 214 -21.70 -13.79 4.23
CA ASP A 214 -22.78 -13.52 5.17
C ASP A 214 -22.38 -12.47 6.22
N LEU A 215 -21.17 -12.56 6.76
CA LEU A 215 -20.63 -11.56 7.70
C LEU A 215 -20.50 -10.18 7.04
N LEU A 216 -20.07 -10.13 5.78
CA LEU A 216 -19.99 -8.88 5.02
C LEU A 216 -21.37 -8.29 4.75
N ASN A 217 -22.38 -9.10 4.44
CA ASN A 217 -23.75 -8.60 4.24
C ASN A 217 -24.32 -7.98 5.52
N VAL A 218 -24.10 -8.61 6.67
CA VAL A 218 -24.51 -8.07 7.97
C VAL A 218 -23.81 -6.74 8.24
N LEU A 219 -22.50 -6.65 7.94
CA LEU A 219 -21.76 -5.39 8.12
C LEU A 219 -22.25 -4.32 7.14
N HIS A 220 -22.39 -4.65 5.86
CA HIS A 220 -22.85 -3.72 4.82
C HIS A 220 -24.23 -3.14 5.16
N ALA A 221 -25.16 -3.98 5.65
CA ALA A 221 -26.49 -3.53 6.06
C ALA A 221 -26.47 -2.56 7.25
N LYS A 222 -25.48 -2.68 8.15
CA LYS A 222 -25.31 -1.76 9.29
C LYS A 222 -24.51 -0.51 8.91
N ARG A 223 -23.48 -0.66 8.08
CA ARG A 223 -22.41 0.33 7.87
C ARG A 223 -21.68 0.10 6.54
N ALA A 224 -22.31 0.48 5.43
CA ALA A 224 -21.78 0.25 4.09
C ALA A 224 -20.39 0.89 3.87
N GLU A 225 -20.12 2.05 4.47
CA GLU A 225 -18.81 2.71 4.38
C GLU A 225 -17.67 1.95 5.08
N ALA A 226 -18.00 0.96 5.91
CA ALA A 226 -17.02 0.13 6.61
C ALA A 226 -16.50 -1.05 5.76
N VAL A 227 -17.16 -1.36 4.64
CA VAL A 227 -16.87 -2.53 3.81
C VAL A 227 -15.42 -2.57 3.30
N PRO A 228 -14.82 -1.47 2.79
CA PRO A 228 -13.41 -1.51 2.35
C PRO A 228 -12.44 -1.90 3.47
N PHE A 229 -12.70 -1.48 4.71
CA PHE A 229 -11.88 -1.83 5.87
C PHE A 229 -12.05 -3.30 6.27
N ALA A 230 -13.27 -3.82 6.18
CA ALA A 230 -13.55 -5.24 6.38
C ALA A 230 -12.86 -6.12 5.33
N LEU A 231 -12.85 -5.68 4.07
CA LEU A 231 -12.10 -6.36 3.00
C LEU A 231 -10.59 -6.35 3.27
N THR A 232 -10.04 -5.27 3.82
CA THR A 232 -8.63 -5.24 4.27
C THR A 232 -8.37 -6.25 5.38
N ILE A 233 -9.27 -6.37 6.37
CA ILE A 233 -9.17 -7.37 7.45
C ILE A 233 -9.18 -8.79 6.89
N ILE A 234 -10.04 -9.06 5.90
CA ILE A 234 -10.08 -10.36 5.19
C ILE A 234 -8.76 -10.59 4.46
N ALA A 235 -8.31 -9.63 3.65
CA ALA A 235 -7.10 -9.74 2.84
C ALA A 235 -5.86 -10.11 3.68
N ARG A 236 -5.73 -9.53 4.89
CA ARG A 236 -4.63 -9.85 5.82
C ARG A 236 -4.67 -11.24 6.43
N ARG A 237 -5.84 -11.89 6.41
CA ARG A 237 -6.05 -13.24 6.95
C ARG A 237 -5.97 -14.30 5.86
N LEU A 238 -6.03 -13.91 4.59
CA LEU A 238 -5.90 -14.80 3.45
C LEU A 238 -4.45 -15.25 3.28
N GLU A 239 -4.26 -16.54 3.03
CA GLU A 239 -2.97 -17.07 2.57
C GLU A 239 -2.67 -16.61 1.15
N THR A 240 -3.71 -16.49 0.33
CA THR A 240 -3.63 -16.04 -1.06
C THR A 240 -4.44 -14.75 -1.22
N PRO A 241 -3.83 -13.55 -1.07
CA PRO A 241 -4.61 -12.33 -0.88
C PRO A 241 -5.45 -11.90 -2.11
N TRP A 242 -5.07 -12.33 -3.32
CA TRP A 242 -5.87 -12.07 -4.53
C TRP A 242 -7.22 -12.78 -4.55
N GLN A 243 -7.43 -13.81 -3.71
CA GLN A 243 -8.73 -14.49 -3.59
C GLN A 243 -9.85 -13.55 -3.13
N LEU A 244 -9.52 -12.35 -2.63
CA LEU A 244 -10.47 -11.28 -2.36
C LEU A 244 -11.39 -10.99 -3.57
N VAL A 245 -10.90 -11.20 -4.81
CA VAL A 245 -11.68 -11.06 -6.05
C VAL A 245 -12.91 -12.00 -6.11
N HIS A 246 -12.92 -13.09 -5.34
CA HIS A 246 -14.06 -14.01 -5.26
C HIS A 246 -15.28 -13.34 -4.64
N LEU A 247 -15.07 -12.36 -3.75
CA LEU A 247 -16.16 -11.62 -3.12
C LEU A 247 -16.86 -10.69 -4.12
N ALA A 248 -16.11 -10.07 -5.04
CA ALA A 248 -16.68 -9.20 -6.08
C ALA A 248 -17.47 -10.00 -7.12
N THR A 249 -16.98 -11.18 -7.49
CA THR A 249 -17.58 -11.98 -8.57
C THR A 249 -18.71 -12.89 -8.10
N LYS A 250 -18.87 -13.12 -6.79
CA LYS A 250 -19.87 -14.05 -6.24
C LYS A 250 -21.32 -13.67 -6.56
N LEU A 251 -21.64 -12.38 -6.60
CA LEU A 251 -23.00 -11.87 -6.86
C LEU A 251 -23.25 -11.49 -8.32
N ALA A 252 -22.21 -11.42 -9.14
CA ALA A 252 -22.35 -10.99 -10.51
C ALA A 252 -23.06 -12.08 -11.34
N ALA A 253 -23.99 -11.69 -12.21
CA ALA A 253 -24.70 -12.62 -13.07
C ALA A 253 -23.81 -13.14 -14.21
N SER A 254 -22.87 -12.31 -14.67
CA SER A 254 -21.83 -12.66 -15.64
C SER A 254 -20.45 -12.19 -15.19
N ARG A 255 -19.43 -12.52 -16.00
CA ARG A 255 -18.04 -12.06 -15.79
C ARG A 255 -17.80 -10.65 -16.33
N ALA A 256 -18.81 -10.01 -16.92
CA ALA A 256 -18.67 -8.68 -17.50
C ALA A 256 -18.31 -7.65 -16.41
N ALA A 257 -17.26 -6.86 -16.65
CA ALA A 257 -16.81 -5.85 -15.70
C ALA A 257 -17.93 -4.87 -15.24
N PRO A 258 -18.85 -4.39 -16.10
CA PRO A 258 -19.95 -3.52 -15.66
C PRO A 258 -20.92 -4.19 -14.67
N GLU A 259 -21.19 -5.49 -14.83
CA GLU A 259 -22.07 -6.22 -13.92
C GLU A 259 -21.40 -6.44 -12.55
N ILE A 260 -20.12 -6.78 -12.55
CA ILE A 260 -19.34 -6.90 -11.32
C ILE A 260 -19.24 -5.54 -10.63
N ALA A 261 -19.06 -4.44 -11.38
CA ALA A 261 -18.99 -3.08 -10.86
C ALA A 261 -20.30 -2.62 -10.18
N ALA A 262 -21.45 -3.19 -10.57
CA ALA A 262 -22.73 -2.94 -9.93
C ALA A 262 -22.91 -3.68 -8.59
N THR A 263 -22.01 -4.61 -8.24
CA THR A 263 -22.12 -5.37 -6.99
C THR A 263 -21.62 -4.55 -5.78
N PRO A 264 -22.18 -4.79 -4.57
CA PRO A 264 -21.74 -4.10 -3.33
C PRO A 264 -20.25 -4.31 -2.98
N TYR A 265 -19.65 -5.39 -3.48
CA TYR A 265 -18.27 -5.78 -3.18
C TYR A 265 -17.31 -5.57 -4.35
N ALA A 266 -17.73 -4.81 -5.38
CA ALA A 266 -16.91 -4.45 -6.53
C ALA A 266 -15.55 -3.85 -6.13
N VAL A 267 -15.50 -3.12 -5.01
CA VAL A 267 -14.28 -2.50 -4.46
C VAL A 267 -13.17 -3.51 -4.13
N ALA A 268 -13.48 -4.81 -4.00
CA ALA A 268 -12.45 -5.84 -3.87
C ALA A 268 -11.56 -5.95 -5.12
N VAL A 269 -12.07 -5.66 -6.32
CA VAL A 269 -11.28 -5.70 -7.56
C VAL A 269 -10.16 -4.65 -7.55
N PRO A 270 -10.43 -3.34 -7.38
CA PRO A 270 -9.35 -2.36 -7.28
C PRO A 270 -8.41 -2.61 -6.10
N MET A 271 -8.88 -3.18 -4.98
CA MET A 271 -7.99 -3.56 -3.86
C MET A 271 -7.00 -4.68 -4.24
N VAL A 272 -7.41 -5.65 -5.05
CA VAL A 272 -6.47 -6.67 -5.58
C VAL A 272 -5.49 -6.05 -6.58
N LEU A 273 -5.92 -5.07 -7.37
CA LEU A 273 -5.02 -4.31 -8.24
C LEU A 273 -4.03 -3.45 -7.43
N ASP A 274 -4.46 -2.88 -6.29
CA ASP A 274 -3.58 -2.15 -5.36
C ASP A 274 -2.47 -3.06 -4.79
N GLN A 275 -2.79 -4.33 -4.50
CA GLN A 275 -1.79 -5.33 -4.09
C GLN A 275 -0.78 -5.61 -5.21
N MET A 276 -1.23 -5.68 -6.45
CA MET A 276 -0.36 -5.90 -7.61
C MET A 276 0.59 -4.72 -7.82
N ASP A 277 0.12 -3.49 -7.58
CA ASP A 277 0.99 -2.30 -7.56
C ASP A 277 2.07 -2.44 -6.48
N GLU A 278 1.73 -3.00 -5.30
CA GLU A 278 2.68 -3.22 -4.20
C GLU A 278 3.78 -4.19 -4.59
N GLN A 279 3.39 -5.30 -5.22
CA GLN A 279 4.33 -6.26 -5.77
C GLN A 279 5.24 -5.63 -6.83
N HIS A 280 4.71 -4.76 -7.69
CA HIS A 280 5.55 -4.04 -8.66
C HIS A 280 6.60 -3.15 -7.99
N LEU A 281 6.27 -2.41 -6.92
CA LEU A 281 7.30 -1.64 -6.19
C LEU A 281 8.34 -2.54 -5.51
N MET A 282 7.89 -3.63 -4.89
CA MET A 282 8.80 -4.60 -4.29
C MET A 282 9.72 -5.25 -5.34
N LEU A 283 9.22 -5.45 -6.56
CA LEU A 283 9.99 -5.96 -7.68
C LEU A 283 11.10 -4.98 -8.08
N THR A 284 10.76 -3.72 -8.28
CA THR A 284 11.74 -2.66 -8.61
C THR A 284 12.79 -2.53 -7.51
N TYR A 285 12.37 -2.56 -6.24
CA TYR A 285 13.30 -2.58 -5.10
C TYR A 285 14.22 -3.82 -5.10
N ALA A 286 13.68 -4.99 -5.45
CA ALA A 286 14.46 -6.21 -5.54
C ALA A 286 15.52 -6.13 -6.66
N PHE A 287 15.19 -5.55 -7.81
CA PHE A 287 16.13 -5.33 -8.91
C PHE A 287 17.24 -4.36 -8.51
N THR A 288 16.90 -3.18 -7.97
CA THR A 288 17.92 -2.18 -7.56
C THR A 288 18.91 -2.71 -6.53
N HIS A 289 18.50 -3.68 -5.70
CA HIS A 289 19.35 -4.29 -4.68
C HIS A 289 19.90 -5.67 -5.08
N ASN A 290 19.82 -6.05 -6.36
CA ASN A 290 20.32 -7.32 -6.91
C ASN A 290 19.79 -8.57 -6.16
N ARG A 291 18.53 -8.53 -5.72
CA ARG A 291 17.85 -9.63 -5.01
C ARG A 291 17.06 -10.51 -5.97
N ILE A 292 17.77 -11.17 -6.89
CA ILE A 292 17.18 -11.92 -8.02
C ILE A 292 16.21 -13.03 -7.57
N ALA A 293 16.52 -13.78 -6.51
CA ALA A 293 15.62 -14.82 -6.00
C ALA A 293 14.28 -14.24 -5.53
N ARG A 294 14.33 -13.09 -4.82
CA ARG A 294 13.13 -12.39 -4.35
C ARG A 294 12.33 -11.79 -5.52
N ALA A 295 13.01 -11.22 -6.52
CA ALA A 295 12.37 -10.72 -7.73
C ALA A 295 11.59 -11.83 -8.47
N LYS A 296 12.14 -13.05 -8.53
CA LYS A 296 11.48 -14.21 -9.13
C LYS A 296 10.21 -14.63 -8.38
N GLU A 297 10.24 -14.67 -7.05
CA GLU A 297 9.05 -14.94 -6.23
C GLU A 297 7.96 -13.90 -6.51
N ILE A 298 8.33 -12.61 -6.48
CA ILE A 298 7.39 -11.50 -6.72
C ILE A 298 6.76 -11.58 -8.11
N LEU A 299 7.55 -11.85 -9.16
CA LEU A 299 7.03 -12.03 -10.52
C LEU A 299 6.03 -13.18 -10.61
N THR A 300 6.30 -14.29 -9.92
CA THR A 300 5.39 -15.45 -9.87
C THR A 300 4.06 -15.05 -9.24
N GLU A 301 4.10 -14.28 -8.16
CA GLU A 301 2.88 -13.76 -7.54
C GLU A 301 2.13 -12.81 -8.48
N ILE A 302 2.81 -11.83 -9.10
CA ILE A 302 2.20 -10.87 -10.05
C ILE A 302 1.46 -11.60 -11.17
N TYR A 303 2.11 -12.59 -11.80
CA TYR A 303 1.46 -13.36 -12.88
C TYR A 303 0.30 -14.21 -12.37
N GLY A 304 0.41 -14.77 -11.16
CA GLY A 304 -0.71 -15.47 -10.52
C GLY A 304 -1.92 -14.56 -10.29
N ILE A 305 -1.70 -13.32 -9.86
CA ILE A 305 -2.78 -12.32 -9.74
C ILE A 305 -3.38 -11.99 -11.11
N GLU A 306 -2.54 -11.72 -12.11
CA GLU A 306 -3.00 -11.39 -13.48
C GLU A 306 -3.91 -12.50 -14.02
N GLU A 307 -3.46 -13.75 -13.94
CA GLU A 307 -4.21 -14.91 -14.42
C GLU A 307 -5.51 -15.09 -13.65
N ALA A 308 -5.48 -14.97 -12.31
CA ALA A 308 -6.66 -15.12 -11.48
C ALA A 308 -7.75 -14.07 -11.77
N VAL A 309 -7.33 -12.82 -12.02
CA VAL A 309 -8.23 -11.70 -12.33
C VAL A 309 -8.80 -11.84 -13.75
N ARG A 310 -7.96 -12.11 -14.76
CA ARG A 310 -8.41 -12.36 -16.15
C ARG A 310 -9.31 -13.60 -16.27
N GLY A 311 -9.06 -14.64 -15.47
CA GLY A 311 -9.86 -15.86 -15.47
C GLY A 311 -11.28 -15.66 -14.94
N ARG A 312 -11.53 -14.58 -14.19
CA ARG A 312 -12.80 -14.31 -13.49
C ARG A 312 -13.56 -13.10 -14.00
N ILE A 313 -12.86 -12.15 -14.63
CA ILE A 313 -13.43 -10.88 -15.09
C ILE A 313 -13.11 -10.70 -16.57
N GLU A 314 -14.14 -10.42 -17.36
CA GLU A 314 -14.01 -9.92 -18.73
C GLU A 314 -13.62 -8.44 -18.67
N LEU A 315 -12.33 -8.19 -18.85
CA LEU A 315 -11.72 -6.88 -18.62
C LEU A 315 -11.71 -5.97 -19.86
N ASP A 316 -12.10 -6.48 -21.02
CA ASP A 316 -11.97 -5.78 -22.29
C ASP A 316 -12.72 -4.45 -22.28
N GLY A 317 -12.01 -3.36 -22.60
CA GLY A 317 -12.54 -1.99 -22.61
C GLY A 317 -12.80 -1.36 -21.23
N SER A 318 -12.75 -2.12 -20.14
CA SER A 318 -12.99 -1.63 -18.78
C SER A 318 -11.81 -0.85 -18.21
N ASP A 319 -12.08 0.04 -17.24
CA ASP A 319 -11.02 0.79 -16.56
C ASP A 319 -10.12 -0.12 -15.70
N TRP A 320 -10.67 -1.20 -15.14
CA TRP A 320 -9.87 -2.24 -14.48
C TRP A 320 -8.93 -2.94 -15.46
N GLY A 321 -9.38 -3.23 -16.68
CA GLY A 321 -8.56 -3.80 -17.74
C GLY A 321 -7.44 -2.87 -18.18
N LYS A 322 -7.74 -1.57 -18.37
CA LYS A 322 -6.72 -0.55 -18.67
C LYS A 322 -5.67 -0.46 -17.56
N ARG A 323 -6.12 -0.44 -16.29
CA ARG A 323 -5.21 -0.41 -15.13
C ARG A 323 -4.30 -1.64 -15.08
N LEU A 324 -4.88 -2.84 -15.21
CA LEU A 324 -4.10 -4.09 -15.25
C LEU A 324 -3.10 -4.10 -16.40
N HIS A 325 -3.50 -3.66 -17.59
CA HIS A 325 -2.62 -3.57 -18.74
C HIS A 325 -1.43 -2.64 -18.49
N ASN A 326 -1.69 -1.42 -18.00
CA ASN A 326 -0.64 -0.44 -17.71
C ASN A 326 0.36 -0.97 -16.68
N LEU A 327 -0.14 -1.67 -15.65
CA LEU A 327 0.71 -2.29 -14.63
C LEU A 327 1.59 -3.39 -15.23
N MET A 328 1.03 -4.26 -16.07
CA MET A 328 1.80 -5.30 -16.75
C MET A 328 2.86 -4.75 -17.70
N VAL A 329 2.58 -3.62 -18.37
CA VAL A 329 3.58 -2.90 -19.18
C VAL A 329 4.71 -2.35 -18.31
N ALA A 330 4.40 -1.80 -17.13
CA ALA A 330 5.41 -1.32 -16.18
C ALA A 330 6.30 -2.47 -15.67
N VAL A 331 5.70 -3.62 -15.32
CA VAL A 331 6.44 -4.83 -14.93
C VAL A 331 7.35 -5.32 -16.07
N GLU A 332 6.85 -5.41 -17.31
CA GLU A 332 7.67 -5.81 -18.47
C GLU A 332 8.84 -4.83 -18.68
N THR A 333 8.59 -3.53 -18.54
CA THR A 333 9.64 -2.49 -18.66
C THR A 333 10.71 -2.64 -17.58
N ALA A 334 10.32 -2.91 -16.32
CA ALA A 334 11.28 -3.11 -15.22
C ALA A 334 12.13 -4.37 -15.44
N VAL A 335 11.52 -5.47 -15.91
CA VAL A 335 12.23 -6.71 -16.22
C VAL A 335 13.17 -6.53 -17.41
N ASP A 336 12.73 -5.87 -18.49
CA ASP A 336 13.57 -5.60 -19.66
C ASP A 336 14.75 -4.68 -19.30
N ALA A 337 14.54 -3.68 -18.44
CA ALA A 337 15.62 -2.81 -17.95
C ALA A 337 16.68 -3.60 -17.17
N GLU A 338 16.26 -4.53 -16.30
CA GLU A 338 17.17 -5.41 -15.57
C GLU A 338 17.90 -6.38 -16.49
N ILE A 339 17.20 -7.00 -17.44
CA ILE A 339 17.84 -7.91 -18.42
C ILE A 339 18.92 -7.19 -19.23
N ASN A 340 18.66 -5.95 -19.64
CA ASN A 340 19.59 -5.13 -20.40
C ASN A 340 20.76 -4.58 -19.54
N SER A 341 20.61 -4.51 -18.23
CA SER A 341 21.67 -4.07 -17.31
C SER A 341 22.73 -5.15 -17.06
N ILE A 342 22.39 -6.42 -17.32
CA ILE A 342 23.29 -7.56 -17.13
C ILE A 342 24.40 -7.56 -18.20
N PRO A 343 25.70 -7.48 -17.81
CA PRO A 343 26.81 -7.59 -18.75
C PRO A 343 26.77 -8.93 -19.49
N THR A 344 27.12 -8.92 -20.78
CA THR A 344 27.02 -10.04 -21.72
C THR A 344 27.63 -11.36 -21.23
N ASP A 345 28.59 -11.31 -20.31
CA ASP A 345 29.31 -12.45 -19.73
C ASP A 345 28.54 -13.15 -18.59
N ARG A 346 27.43 -12.59 -18.10
CA ARG A 346 26.58 -13.14 -17.02
C ARG A 346 25.20 -13.65 -17.49
N ARG A 347 25.10 -14.07 -18.75
CA ARG A 347 23.89 -14.63 -19.41
C ARG A 347 23.24 -15.86 -18.74
N HIS A 348 23.82 -16.42 -17.68
CA HIS A 348 23.18 -17.45 -16.88
C HIS A 348 22.10 -16.89 -15.93
N LEU A 349 22.17 -15.59 -15.60
CA LEU A 349 21.16 -14.90 -14.77
C LEU A 349 19.88 -14.57 -15.56
N THR A 350 19.99 -14.35 -16.88
CA THR A 350 18.84 -14.18 -17.77
C THR A 350 17.94 -15.40 -17.77
N HIS A 351 18.51 -16.62 -17.76
CA HIS A 351 17.72 -17.85 -17.66
C HIS A 351 16.95 -17.97 -16.33
N ILE A 352 17.42 -17.37 -15.23
CA ILE A 352 16.74 -17.42 -13.94
C ILE A 352 15.49 -16.53 -13.94
N LEU A 353 15.58 -15.34 -14.55
CA LEU A 353 14.45 -14.41 -14.72
C LEU A 353 13.49 -14.88 -15.83
N GLU A 354 14.01 -15.45 -16.92
CA GLU A 354 13.22 -16.01 -18.04
C GLU A 354 12.54 -17.34 -17.70
N SER A 355 12.99 -18.06 -16.66
CA SER A 355 12.41 -19.36 -16.26
C SER A 355 11.01 -19.28 -15.64
N ALA A 356 10.47 -18.08 -15.41
CA ALA A 356 9.09 -17.88 -15.01
C ALA A 356 8.14 -18.13 -16.21
N LYS A 357 7.77 -19.39 -16.45
CA LYS A 357 6.49 -19.70 -17.10
C LYS A 357 5.38 -19.16 -16.17
N PRO A 358 4.45 -18.32 -16.66
CA PRO A 358 3.42 -18.80 -17.57
C PRO A 358 3.02 -17.76 -18.64
N ARG A 359 3.85 -17.55 -19.67
CA ARG A 359 3.37 -17.07 -20.98
C ARG A 359 4.12 -17.85 -22.07
N PRO A 360 3.48 -18.84 -22.73
CA PRO A 360 4.06 -19.50 -23.91
C PRO A 360 4.44 -18.49 -25.01
N ASP A 361 3.78 -17.34 -25.00
CA ASP A 361 3.82 -16.36 -26.08
C ASP A 361 4.88 -15.27 -25.89
N LEU A 362 5.66 -15.23 -24.80
CA LEU A 362 6.65 -14.16 -24.58
C LEU A 362 8.08 -14.63 -24.28
N SER A 363 8.38 -15.93 -24.33
CA SER A 363 9.77 -16.37 -24.27
C SER A 363 10.59 -15.83 -25.44
N LEU A 364 11.89 -15.63 -25.25
CA LEU A 364 12.83 -15.28 -26.33
C LEU A 364 12.73 -16.27 -27.51
N GLY A 365 12.43 -17.55 -27.24
CA GLY A 365 12.10 -18.55 -28.25
C GLY A 365 10.78 -18.29 -29.00
N GLY A 366 9.75 -17.75 -28.33
CA GLY A 366 8.51 -17.29 -28.95
C GLY A 366 8.67 -15.99 -29.76
N ARG A 367 9.50 -15.05 -29.28
CA ARG A 367 9.87 -13.82 -30.02
C ARG A 367 10.71 -14.14 -31.27
N LEU A 368 11.68 -15.07 -31.19
CA LEU A 368 12.43 -15.60 -32.33
C LEU A 368 11.52 -16.38 -33.31
N GLY A 369 10.62 -17.21 -32.79
CA GLY A 369 9.64 -17.94 -33.59
C GLY A 369 8.71 -17.01 -34.39
N ARG A 370 8.28 -15.88 -33.81
CA ARG A 370 7.48 -14.85 -34.50
C ARG A 370 8.28 -14.05 -35.52
N MET A 371 9.54 -13.73 -35.25
CA MET A 371 10.43 -13.08 -36.24
C MET A 371 10.71 -14.00 -37.43
N ILE A 372 10.94 -15.30 -37.20
CA ILE A 372 11.14 -16.28 -38.27
C ILE A 372 9.85 -16.47 -39.10
N ARG A 373 8.67 -16.45 -38.45
CA ARG A 373 7.37 -16.54 -39.15
C ARG A 373 7.04 -15.27 -39.93
N LYS A 374 7.33 -14.08 -39.39
CA LYS A 374 7.21 -12.79 -40.10
C LYS A 374 8.20 -12.71 -41.27
N GLY A 375 9.44 -13.19 -41.10
CA GLY A 375 10.46 -13.26 -42.15
C GLY A 375 10.11 -14.24 -43.28
N ARG A 376 9.51 -15.40 -42.98
CA ARG A 376 8.98 -16.31 -44.02
C ARG A 376 7.79 -15.72 -44.76
N GLY A 377 6.90 -15.01 -44.07
CA GLY A 377 5.74 -14.36 -44.68
C GLY A 377 6.11 -13.20 -45.61
N THR A 378 7.17 -12.44 -45.31
CA THR A 378 7.68 -11.38 -46.19
C THR A 378 8.44 -11.95 -47.39
N LEU A 379 9.21 -13.02 -47.20
CA LEU A 379 9.90 -13.72 -48.30
C LEU A 379 8.92 -14.42 -49.26
N GLN A 380 7.83 -15.01 -48.76
CA GLN A 380 6.77 -15.56 -49.63
C GLN A 380 6.02 -14.48 -50.40
N ARG A 381 5.76 -13.30 -49.79
CA ARG A 381 5.14 -12.17 -50.51
C ARG A 381 6.07 -11.62 -51.59
N LEU A 382 7.36 -11.44 -51.29
CA LEU A 382 8.37 -10.99 -52.26
C LEU A 382 8.57 -12.00 -53.41
N ALA A 383 8.52 -13.30 -53.14
CA ALA A 383 8.61 -14.34 -54.17
C ALA A 383 7.38 -14.40 -55.09
N VAL A 384 6.18 -14.14 -54.55
CA VAL A 384 4.94 -14.04 -55.34
C VAL A 384 4.89 -12.74 -56.15
N GLU A 385 5.45 -11.66 -55.61
CA GLU A 385 5.49 -10.34 -56.27
C GLU A 385 6.56 -10.27 -57.37
N GLN A 386 7.68 -10.98 -57.23
CA GLN A 386 8.64 -11.17 -58.32
C GLN A 386 8.10 -12.08 -59.44
N ARG A 387 7.37 -13.16 -59.12
CA ARG A 387 6.71 -13.99 -60.14
C ARG A 387 5.62 -13.25 -60.93
N ARG A 388 4.96 -12.26 -60.32
CA ARG A 388 3.98 -11.40 -61.00
C ARG A 388 4.60 -10.29 -61.88
N ARG A 389 5.91 -10.04 -61.78
CA ARG A 389 6.63 -9.06 -62.61
C ARG A 389 7.43 -9.70 -63.75
N SER A 390 7.45 -11.03 -63.84
CA SER A 390 8.14 -11.81 -64.89
C SER A 390 7.20 -12.58 -65.81
N ASN A 391 5.89 -12.38 -65.67
CA ASN A 391 4.86 -12.62 -66.69
C ASN A 391 4.27 -11.27 -67.06
#